data_AF-A0A931ZNN0-F1
#
_entry.id   AF-A0A931ZNN0-F1
#
_cell.length_a   1.000
_cell.length_b   1.000
_cell.length_c   1.000
_cell.angle_alpha   90.00
_cell.angle_beta   90.00
_cell.angle_gamma   90.00
#
_symmetry.space_group_name_H-M   'P 1'
#
loop_
_entity.id
_entity.type
_entity.pdbx_description
1 polymer ?
#
loop_
_entity_poly.entity_id
_entity_poly.type
_entity_poly.pdbx_seq_one_letter_code
_entity_poly.pdbx_strand_id
1 'polypeptide(L)'
;MFNKKIYYSLSKDTKSYKELTLITVASAITAVKNQEDYQALVFIDGLSKSEIPKVGSSLRRIGIHTEKVRGIKDENDAIIRLADAISGLIREQYRGITYAKKLCKTGEENKTLTKV
;
A
#
# COMPACT_ATOMS: atom_id res chain seq x y z
N MET A 1 2.17 11.46 12.42
CA MET A 1 0.77 11.90 12.23
C MET A 1 0.34 11.48 10.82
N PHE A 2 -0.84 10.89 10.64
CA PHE A 2 -1.32 10.42 9.32
C PHE A 2 -1.82 11.58 8.46
N ASN A 3 -1.24 11.78 7.27
CA ASN A 3 -1.54 12.92 6.39
C ASN A 3 -2.74 12.68 5.44
N LYS A 4 -3.65 11.76 5.80
CA LYS A 4 -4.88 11.46 5.04
C LYS A 4 -4.68 11.14 3.54
N LYS A 5 -3.53 10.60 3.16
CA LYS A 5 -3.26 10.14 1.80
C LYS A 5 -3.15 8.63 1.77
N ILE A 6 -3.90 8.02 0.88
CA ILE A 6 -3.93 6.57 0.66
C ILE A 6 -3.68 6.35 -0.83
N TYR A 7 -2.69 5.51 -1.11
CA TYR A 7 -2.38 5.06 -2.46
C TYR A 7 -2.74 3.60 -2.59
N TYR A 8 -3.43 3.23 -3.66
CA TYR A 8 -3.90 1.87 -3.88
C TYR A 8 -3.70 1.44 -5.32
N SER A 9 -3.44 0.16 -5.54
CA SER A 9 -3.43 -0.44 -6.88
C SER A 9 -4.47 -1.55 -6.95
N LEU A 10 -4.89 -1.89 -8.16
CA LEU A 10 -5.79 -3.01 -8.40
C LEU A 10 -5.27 -3.89 -9.49
N SER A 11 -5.14 -5.15 -9.14
CA SER A 11 -4.63 -6.19 -10.02
C SER A 11 -5.70 -7.25 -10.20
N LYS A 12 -5.97 -7.61 -11.46
CA LYS A 12 -6.90 -8.69 -11.82
C LYS A 12 -6.09 -9.93 -12.17
N ASP A 13 -6.63 -11.09 -11.81
CA ASP A 13 -6.22 -12.40 -12.35
C ASP A 13 -4.73 -12.74 -12.24
N THR A 14 -4.08 -12.32 -11.15
CA THR A 14 -2.68 -12.68 -10.88
C THR A 14 -2.50 -13.16 -9.45
N LYS A 15 -1.63 -14.17 -9.31
CA LYS A 15 -1.21 -14.73 -8.01
C LYS A 15 0.15 -14.18 -7.56
N SER A 16 0.76 -13.26 -8.32
CA SER A 16 2.06 -12.65 -7.98
C SER A 16 1.91 -11.57 -6.89
N TYR A 17 1.31 -11.94 -5.75
CA TYR A 17 1.00 -11.02 -4.65
C TYR A 17 2.22 -10.21 -4.20
N LYS A 18 3.39 -10.86 -4.11
CA LYS A 18 4.64 -10.22 -3.66
C LYS A 18 5.12 -9.13 -4.62
N GLU A 19 5.08 -9.42 -5.91
CA GLU A 19 5.51 -8.49 -6.95
C GLU A 19 4.56 -7.29 -7.03
N LEU A 20 3.26 -7.54 -6.94
CA LEU A 20 2.26 -6.49 -6.90
C LEU A 20 2.39 -5.60 -5.67
N THR A 21 2.64 -6.19 -4.49
CA THR A 21 2.90 -5.42 -3.28
C THR A 21 4.13 -4.53 -3.45
N LEU A 22 5.22 -5.05 -4.04
CA LEU A 22 6.42 -4.27 -4.33
C LEU A 22 6.14 -3.10 -5.30
N ILE A 23 5.43 -3.36 -6.40
CA ILE A 23 5.08 -2.35 -7.39
C ILE A 23 4.18 -1.27 -6.77
N THR A 24 3.20 -1.68 -5.95
CA THR A 24 2.29 -0.75 -5.28
C THR A 24 3.04 0.14 -4.30
N VAL A 25 3.91 -0.43 -3.46
CA VAL A 25 4.76 0.31 -2.53
C VAL A 25 5.67 1.29 -3.28
N ALA A 26 6.32 0.84 -4.35
CA ALA A 26 7.20 1.68 -5.15
C ALA A 26 6.46 2.84 -5.81
N SER A 27 5.27 2.58 -6.35
CA SER A 27 4.43 3.59 -7.01
C SER A 27 3.91 4.61 -6.00
N ALA A 28 3.47 4.16 -4.82
CA ALA A 28 3.04 5.03 -3.73
C ALA A 28 4.16 5.95 -3.24
N ILE A 29 5.37 5.41 -3.01
CA ILE A 29 6.53 6.22 -2.60
C ILE A 29 6.92 7.21 -3.71
N THR A 30 6.92 6.77 -4.95
CA THR A 30 7.24 7.62 -6.11
C THR A 30 6.24 8.76 -6.27
N ALA A 31 4.95 8.53 -6.00
CA ALA A 31 3.91 9.55 -6.06
C ALA A 31 4.02 10.61 -4.94
N VAL A 32 4.77 10.33 -3.87
CA VAL A 32 4.93 11.21 -2.71
C VAL A 32 6.29 11.90 -2.67
N LYS A 33 7.36 11.26 -3.18
CA LYS A 33 8.70 11.83 -3.12
C LYS A 33 8.77 13.08 -4.01
N ASN A 34 9.11 14.22 -3.41
CA ASN A 34 9.25 15.50 -4.11
C ASN A 34 10.72 15.89 -4.40
N GLN A 35 11.69 15.02 -4.09
CA GLN A 35 13.11 15.02 -4.47
C GLN A 35 13.78 13.77 -3.87
N GLU A 36 15.09 13.55 -4.07
CA GLU A 36 15.80 12.32 -3.66
C GLU A 36 15.80 12.07 -2.13
N ASP A 37 15.64 13.10 -1.31
CA ASP A 37 15.63 12.98 0.15
C ASP A 37 14.24 12.64 0.70
N TYR A 38 14.00 11.35 0.93
CA TYR A 38 12.86 10.86 1.69
C TYR A 38 13.27 9.71 2.61
N GLN A 39 12.51 9.52 3.69
CA GLN A 39 12.62 8.34 4.56
C GLN A 39 11.34 7.53 4.48
N ALA A 40 11.46 6.23 4.20
CA ALA A 40 10.32 5.33 4.09
C ALA A 40 10.48 4.12 5.03
N LEU A 41 9.49 3.97 5.91
CA LEU A 41 9.27 2.77 6.72
C LEU A 41 8.13 1.97 6.08
N VAL A 42 8.41 0.73 5.70
CA VAL A 42 7.46 -0.13 5.00
C VAL A 42 7.02 -1.26 5.92
N PHE A 43 5.72 -1.33 6.20
CA PHE A 43 5.09 -2.39 6.98
C PHE A 43 4.22 -3.22 6.04
N ILE A 44 4.43 -4.53 6.03
CA ILE A 44 3.69 -5.47 5.17
C ILE A 44 3.09 -6.55 6.06
N ASP A 45 1.77 -6.75 5.93
CA ASP A 45 1.08 -7.81 6.63
C ASP A 45 1.52 -9.19 6.14
N GLY A 46 1.65 -10.14 7.07
CA GLY A 46 1.98 -11.53 6.78
C GLY A 46 3.41 -11.79 6.29
N LEU A 47 4.27 -10.77 6.20
CA LEU A 47 5.64 -10.93 5.69
C LEU A 47 6.51 -11.70 6.69
N SER A 48 7.08 -12.83 6.26
CA SER A 48 7.94 -13.65 7.11
C SER A 48 9.35 -13.07 7.26
N LYS A 49 10.06 -13.46 8.32
CA LYS A 49 11.44 -13.00 8.59
C LYS A 49 12.41 -13.24 7.43
N SER A 50 12.22 -14.31 6.67
CA SER A 50 13.06 -14.65 5.51
C SER A 50 12.72 -13.85 4.25
N GLU A 51 11.57 -13.19 4.20
CA GLU A 51 11.11 -12.40 3.06
C GLU A 51 11.46 -10.91 3.19
N ILE A 52 11.55 -10.40 4.43
CA ILE A 52 11.97 -9.01 4.72
C ILE A 52 13.22 -8.59 3.93
N PRO A 53 14.36 -9.32 3.97
CA PRO A 53 15.56 -8.91 3.23
C PRO A 53 15.35 -8.96 1.71
N LYS A 54 14.53 -9.88 1.21
CA LYS A 54 14.22 -9.99 -0.23
C LYS A 54 13.40 -8.79 -0.70
N VAL A 55 12.40 -8.38 0.08
CA VAL A 55 11.58 -7.19 -0.20
C VAL A 55 12.45 -5.93 -0.21
N GLY A 56 13.26 -5.72 0.82
CA GLY A 56 14.15 -4.55 0.89
C GLY A 56 15.13 -4.50 -0.29
N SER A 57 15.71 -5.64 -0.67
CA SER A 57 16.61 -5.74 -1.83
C SER A 57 15.89 -5.43 -3.14
N SER A 58 14.67 -5.95 -3.32
CA SER A 58 13.86 -5.70 -4.51
C SER A 58 13.47 -4.23 -4.65
N LEU A 59 13.05 -3.58 -3.55
CA LEU A 59 12.75 -2.14 -3.53
C LEU A 59 13.98 -1.31 -3.90
N ARG A 60 15.15 -1.63 -3.32
CA ARG A 60 16.40 -0.94 -3.64
C ARG A 60 16.78 -1.09 -5.12
N ARG A 61 16.61 -2.28 -5.70
CA ARG A 61 16.92 -2.55 -7.12
C ARG A 61 16.07 -1.72 -8.08
N ILE A 62 14.85 -1.34 -7.69
CA ILE A 62 13.96 -0.48 -8.48
C ILE A 62 14.07 1.01 -8.09
N GLY A 63 15.14 1.40 -7.38
CA GLY A 63 15.42 2.80 -7.04
C GLY A 63 14.65 3.34 -5.84
N ILE A 64 14.04 2.47 -5.02
CA ILE A 64 13.32 2.84 -3.81
C ILE A 64 14.18 2.55 -2.58
N HIS A 65 14.69 3.61 -1.96
CA HIS A 65 15.34 3.55 -0.66
C HIS A 65 14.28 3.42 0.45
N THR A 66 14.54 2.52 1.40
CA THR A 66 13.73 2.35 2.60
C THR A 66 14.65 2.32 3.80
N GLU A 67 14.25 2.98 4.88
CA GLU A 67 14.97 2.91 6.15
C GLU A 67 14.74 1.54 6.81
N LYS A 68 13.51 1.03 6.67
CA LYS A 68 13.13 -0.23 7.28
C LYS A 68 12.00 -0.91 6.52
N VAL A 69 12.11 -2.23 6.42
CA VAL A 69 11.00 -3.11 6.04
C VAL A 69 10.68 -4.01 7.23
N ARG A 70 9.41 -4.07 7.63
CA ARG A 70 8.91 -4.91 8.72
C ARG A 70 7.72 -5.74 8.25
N GLY A 71 7.76 -7.02 8.59
CA GLY A 71 6.56 -7.85 8.60
C GLY A 71 5.81 -7.67 9.90
N ILE A 72 4.50 -7.41 9.81
CA ILE A 72 3.59 -7.42 10.95
C ILE A 72 2.69 -8.63 10.79
N LYS A 73 2.45 -9.38 11.86
CA LYS A 73 1.48 -10.48 11.91
C LYS A 73 0.34 -10.22 12.89
N ASP A 74 0.43 -9.10 13.60
CA ASP A 74 -0.41 -8.84 14.76
C ASP A 74 -1.57 -7.95 14.32
N GLU A 75 -2.77 -8.53 14.31
CA GLU A 75 -4.04 -7.85 14.06
C GLU A 75 -4.30 -6.72 15.08
N ASN A 76 -3.51 -6.64 16.15
CA ASN A 76 -3.54 -5.55 17.11
C ASN A 76 -2.97 -4.23 16.55
N ASP A 77 -2.18 -4.24 15.47
CA ASP A 77 -1.64 -3.01 14.87
C ASP A 77 -2.75 -2.22 14.15
N ALA A 78 -2.98 -0.98 14.60
CA ALA A 78 -4.02 -0.12 14.07
C ALA A 78 -3.78 0.31 12.60
N ILE A 79 -2.52 0.38 12.15
CA ILE A 79 -2.18 0.79 10.77
C ILE A 79 -2.49 -0.36 9.82
N ILE A 80 -2.16 -1.60 10.19
CA ILE A 80 -2.48 -2.78 9.37
C ILE A 80 -3.99 -2.96 9.26
N ARG A 81 -4.73 -2.87 10.38
CA ARG A 81 -6.21 -2.92 10.33
C ARG A 81 -6.82 -1.83 9.46
N LEU A 82 -6.26 -0.61 9.48
CA LEU A 82 -6.69 0.45 8.58
C LEU A 82 -6.43 0.09 7.12
N ALA A 83 -5.23 -0.42 6.80
CA ALA A 83 -4.89 -0.84 5.43
C ALA A 83 -5.81 -1.95 4.92
N ASP A 84 -6.15 -2.93 5.76
CA ASP A 84 -7.07 -4.02 5.42
C ASP A 84 -8.50 -3.53 5.23
N ALA A 85 -8.99 -2.66 6.11
CA ALA A 85 -10.32 -2.08 6.00
C ALA A 85 -10.47 -1.27 4.70
N ILE A 86 -9.45 -0.50 4.34
CA ILE A 86 -9.44 0.28 3.09
C ILE A 86 -9.35 -0.64 1.87
N SER A 87 -8.51 -1.68 1.92
CA SER A 87 -8.44 -2.69 0.86
C SER A 87 -9.78 -3.42 0.67
N GLY A 88 -10.50 -3.68 1.76
CA GLY A 88 -11.86 -4.21 1.76
C GLY A 88 -12.86 -3.26 1.10
N LEU A 89 -12.83 -1.99 1.48
CA LEU A 89 -13.69 -0.95 0.91
C LEU A 89 -13.46 -0.81 -0.61
N ILE A 90 -12.21 -0.74 -1.06
CA ILE A 90 -11.87 -0.68 -2.49
C ILE A 90 -12.37 -1.94 -3.20
N ARG A 91 -12.17 -3.13 -2.62
CA ARG A 91 -12.66 -4.38 -3.20
C ARG A 91 -14.19 -4.38 -3.35
N GLU A 92 -14.93 -3.84 -2.40
CA GLU A 92 -16.39 -3.72 -2.47
C GLU A 92 -16.86 -2.74 -3.54
N GLN A 93 -16.17 -1.60 -3.72
CA GLN A 93 -16.43 -0.68 -4.84
C GLN A 93 -16.34 -1.43 -6.17
N TYR A 94 -15.29 -2.23 -6.35
CA TYR A 94 -15.07 -2.99 -7.60
C TYR A 94 -16.06 -4.14 -7.78
N ARG A 95 -16.62 -4.68 -6.70
CA ARG A 95 -17.74 -5.63 -6.73
C ARG A 95 -19.09 -4.98 -7.04
N GLY A 96 -19.14 -3.66 -7.12
CA GLY A 96 -20.35 -2.95 -7.53
C GLY A 96 -21.15 -2.36 -6.38
N ILE A 97 -20.72 -2.52 -5.12
CA ILE A 97 -21.49 -2.14 -3.92
C ILE A 97 -21.68 -0.62 -3.84
N THR A 98 -22.93 -0.18 -3.71
CA THR A 98 -23.32 1.23 -3.87
C THR A 98 -22.68 2.17 -2.86
N TYR A 99 -22.66 1.81 -1.56
CA TYR A 99 -22.04 2.69 -0.54
C TYR A 99 -20.53 2.79 -0.75
N ALA A 100 -19.86 1.69 -1.10
CA ALA A 100 -18.42 1.66 -1.31
C ALA A 100 -18.03 2.52 -2.52
N LYS A 101 -18.79 2.43 -3.63
CA LYS A 101 -18.64 3.33 -4.77
C LYS A 101 -18.74 4.80 -4.38
N LYS A 102 -19.75 5.16 -3.57
CA LYS A 102 -19.94 6.55 -3.13
C LYS A 102 -18.76 7.03 -2.29
N LEU A 103 -18.33 6.24 -1.31
CA LEU A 103 -17.21 6.60 -0.42
C LEU A 103 -15.88 6.72 -1.17
N CYS A 104 -15.55 5.75 -2.02
CA CYS A 104 -14.32 5.80 -2.79
C CYS A 104 -14.31 6.97 -3.77
N LYS A 105 -15.43 7.25 -4.44
CA LYS A 105 -15.55 8.42 -5.33
C LYS A 105 -15.28 9.73 -4.58
N THR A 106 -15.88 9.91 -3.40
CA THR A 106 -15.61 11.09 -2.55
C THR A 106 -14.14 11.14 -2.08
N GLY A 107 -13.53 9.98 -1.78
CA GLY A 107 -12.12 9.90 -1.42
C GLY A 107 -11.19 10.30 -2.57
N GLU A 108 -11.52 9.90 -3.79
CA GLU A 108 -10.79 10.22 -5.03
C GLU A 108 -10.94 11.72 -5.37
N GLU A 109 -12.15 12.27 -5.30
CA GLU A 109 -12.43 13.70 -5.52
C GLU A 109 -11.64 14.60 -4.55
N ASN A 110 -11.53 14.18 -3.29
CA ASN A 110 -10.79 14.90 -2.25
C ASN A 110 -9.29 14.55 -2.21
N LYS A 111 -8.78 13.75 -3.15
CA LYS A 111 -7.38 13.27 -3.20
C LYS A 111 -6.91 12.56 -1.93
N THR A 112 -7.84 12.05 -1.12
CA THR A 112 -7.57 11.19 0.04
C THR A 112 -7.22 9.78 -0.43
N LEU A 113 -7.89 9.31 -1.49
CA LEU A 113 -7.67 8.02 -2.12
C LEU A 113 -7.13 8.26 -3.53
N THR A 114 -5.94 7.72 -3.84
CA THR A 114 -5.30 7.88 -5.16
C THR A 114 -4.94 6.50 -5.70
N LYS A 115 -5.38 6.22 -6.93
CA LYS A 115 -4.98 4.99 -7.62
C LYS A 115 -3.58 5.15 -8.19
N VAL A 116 -2.71 4.16 -7.97
CA VAL A 116 -1.34 4.06 -8.50
C VAL A 116 -1.12 2.74 -9.23
#